data_AF-A0A241V1Q3-F1
#
_entry.id   AF-A0A241V1Q3-F1
#
_cell.length_a   1.000
_cell.length_b   1.000
_cell.length_c   1.000
_cell.angle_alpha   90.00
_cell.angle_beta   90.00
_cell.angle_gamma   90.00
#
_symmetry.space_group_name_H-M   'P 1'
#
loop_
_entity.id
_entity.type
_entity.pdbx_description
1 polymer ?
#
loop_
_entity_poly.entity_id
_entity_poly.type
_entity_poly.pdbx_seq_one_letter_code
_entity_poly.pdbx_strand_id
1 'polypeptide(L)'
;MLNKTLGTLSHSLLGAVLISTLSQLAYADTGSYFIHKDWELACDNTGMCRAAGYQSDAQFGQPVSLLISRPAGAGGAVLTQLQIEEDLVQNMEVNLSVGATSLGRVTFDAHKSTAKLSSAQSTQLLKALVGAEDIRLTTQAQQWQISTAGANAVLLKMDDIQKRVNTPNAIYQKGNRSEQNVLQPKAIPKIGITGYRPAVASHFAVDSKNAHQLFKKLKAKTDEQDCPNLYEARFFEEDRVSVYPLNAEQVVVQVPCWRGAYNEGLGYWVMDKALQKIQQQVTTSGSSFSEAQIFSEQKGRGIADCGIRSEWAWNGQAFVLSYQAQSQQCKGFAGGAWNLPTYVAIVARTD
;
A
#
# COMPACT_ATOMS: atom_id res chain seq x y z
N MET A 1 34.05 71.42 18.20
CA MET A 1 33.25 71.58 16.97
C MET A 1 33.55 70.40 16.05
N LEU A 2 32.53 69.90 15.34
CA LEU A 2 32.50 68.73 14.43
C LEU A 2 32.41 67.32 15.06
N ASN A 3 31.15 66.89 15.24
CA ASN A 3 30.53 65.62 14.78
C ASN A 3 31.41 64.70 13.88
N LYS A 4 31.34 63.37 13.86
CA LYS A 4 30.33 62.40 14.34
C LYS A 4 30.93 60.96 14.22
N THR A 5 30.67 60.13 15.24
CA THR A 5 30.42 58.66 15.22
C THR A 5 31.11 57.73 14.20
N LEU A 6 31.92 56.79 14.70
CA LEU A 6 32.08 55.44 14.13
C LEU A 6 31.43 54.41 15.06
N GLY A 7 30.46 53.69 14.51
CA GLY A 7 29.73 52.60 15.15
C GLY A 7 30.45 51.26 15.05
N THR A 8 30.12 50.42 16.02
CA THR A 8 30.54 49.04 16.24
C THR A 8 29.98 48.08 15.19
N LEU A 9 30.78 47.11 14.74
CA LEU A 9 30.32 45.92 14.01
C LEU A 9 30.94 44.67 14.64
N SER A 10 30.18 44.07 15.55
CA SER A 10 30.41 42.73 16.08
C SER A 10 29.90 41.71 15.05
N HIS A 11 30.73 40.73 14.70
CA HIS A 11 30.38 39.64 13.80
C HIS A 11 29.43 38.66 14.50
N SER A 12 28.18 38.58 14.04
CA SER A 12 27.27 37.50 14.41
C SER A 12 27.28 36.43 13.30
N LEU A 13 27.88 35.27 13.58
CA LEU A 13 27.65 34.05 12.80
C LEU A 13 26.19 33.62 13.02
N LEU A 14 25.31 33.84 12.05
CA LEU A 14 24.05 33.10 11.95
C LEU A 14 24.32 31.78 11.23
N GLY A 15 24.34 30.68 11.98
CA GLY A 15 24.21 29.35 11.42
C GLY A 15 22.80 29.17 10.85
N ALA A 16 22.71 29.05 9.53
CA ALA A 16 21.46 28.68 8.87
C ALA A 16 21.16 27.20 9.16
N VAL A 17 20.20 26.96 10.07
CA VAL A 17 19.61 25.63 10.27
C VAL A 17 18.72 25.37 9.05
N LEU A 18 19.23 24.57 8.11
CA LEU A 18 18.45 23.98 7.02
C LEU A 18 17.45 22.98 7.65
N ILE A 19 16.24 23.45 7.92
CA ILE A 19 15.10 22.58 8.24
C ILE A 19 14.70 21.93 6.92
N SER A 20 15.17 20.70 6.69
CA SER A 20 14.66 19.83 5.64
C SER A 20 13.21 19.49 5.95
N THR A 21 12.28 20.19 5.31
CA THR A 21 10.88 19.80 5.29
C THR A 21 10.77 18.48 4.53
N LEU A 22 10.85 17.35 5.22
CA LEU A 22 10.34 16.10 4.69
C LEU A 22 8.86 16.29 4.42
N SER A 23 8.50 16.40 3.14
CA SER A 23 7.12 16.33 2.68
C SER A 23 6.57 14.98 3.12
N GLN A 24 5.90 14.95 4.27
CA GLN A 24 5.02 13.84 4.60
C GLN A 24 3.91 13.87 3.58
N LEU A 25 3.92 12.91 2.65
CA LEU A 25 2.77 12.61 1.81
C LEU A 25 1.63 12.25 2.77
N ALA A 26 0.79 13.23 3.09
CA ALA A 26 -0.42 13.03 3.85
C ALA A 26 -1.39 12.27 2.94
N TYR A 27 -1.29 10.94 2.96
CA TYR A 27 -2.25 10.08 2.29
C TYR A 27 -3.60 10.26 2.94
N ALA A 28 -4.59 10.66 2.15
CA ALA A 28 -5.98 10.70 2.59
C ALA A 28 -6.37 9.29 3.06
N ASP A 29 -6.72 9.16 4.34
CA ASP A 29 -7.42 7.99 4.86
C ASP A 29 -8.72 7.88 4.05
N THR A 30 -8.74 6.98 3.06
CA THR A 30 -9.91 6.71 2.21
C THR A 30 -11.05 6.04 3.00
N GLY A 31 -10.95 6.00 4.33
CA GLY A 31 -11.83 5.29 5.26
C GLY A 31 -11.61 3.78 5.24
N SER A 32 -10.87 3.28 4.25
CA SER A 32 -10.60 1.87 3.99
C SER A 32 -9.21 1.43 4.43
N TYR A 33 -8.36 2.34 4.90
CA TYR A 33 -7.07 2.00 5.48
C TYR A 33 -6.73 2.88 6.68
N PHE A 34 -6.34 2.27 7.79
CA PHE A 34 -6.15 2.97 9.05
C PHE A 34 -4.95 2.43 9.80
N ILE A 35 -4.11 3.32 10.35
CA ILE A 35 -2.94 2.97 11.15
C ILE A 35 -3.11 3.54 12.54
N HIS A 36 -2.80 2.73 13.56
CA HIS A 36 -2.66 3.23 14.91
C HIS A 36 -1.61 2.44 15.68
N LYS A 37 -0.54 3.15 16.10
CA LYS A 37 0.61 2.58 16.84
C LYS A 37 1.25 1.42 16.09
N ASP A 38 1.20 0.19 16.60
CA ASP A 38 1.85 -0.98 16.00
C ASP A 38 0.91 -1.80 15.11
N TRP A 39 -0.22 -1.21 14.71
CA TRP A 39 -1.28 -1.88 13.96
C TRP A 39 -1.71 -1.08 12.74
N GLU A 40 -2.11 -1.78 11.70
CA GLU A 40 -2.74 -1.23 10.50
C GLU A 40 -3.95 -2.06 10.06
N LEU A 41 -4.86 -1.45 9.32
CA LEU A 41 -6.10 -2.03 8.83
C LEU A 41 -6.26 -1.70 7.35
N ALA A 42 -6.66 -2.68 6.54
CA ALA A 42 -7.14 -2.45 5.18
C ALA A 42 -8.48 -3.17 4.97
N CYS A 43 -9.47 -2.48 4.41
CA CYS A 43 -10.74 -3.05 4.00
C CYS A 43 -10.94 -2.82 2.50
N ASP A 44 -11.21 -3.88 1.75
CA ASP A 44 -11.41 -3.77 0.30
C ASP A 44 -12.86 -3.45 -0.09
N ASN A 45 -13.08 -3.16 -1.36
CA ASN A 45 -14.37 -2.86 -1.97
C ASN A 45 -15.42 -3.98 -1.88
N THR A 46 -15.05 -5.20 -1.48
CA THR A 46 -15.98 -6.31 -1.19
C THR A 46 -16.55 -6.25 0.23
N GLY A 47 -15.94 -5.43 1.09
CA GLY A 47 -16.20 -5.37 2.53
C GLY A 47 -15.35 -6.34 3.36
N MET A 48 -14.36 -7.01 2.76
CA MET A 48 -13.39 -7.82 3.49
C MET A 48 -12.34 -6.93 4.14
N CYS A 49 -12.17 -7.08 5.45
CA CYS A 49 -11.20 -6.33 6.25
C CYS A 49 -10.06 -7.21 6.75
N ARG A 50 -8.87 -6.63 6.83
CA ARG A 50 -7.60 -7.24 7.24
C ARG A 50 -6.89 -6.29 8.20
N ALA A 51 -6.81 -6.63 9.48
CA ALA A 51 -6.02 -5.93 10.47
C ALA A 51 -4.68 -6.66 10.68
N ALA A 52 -3.56 -5.97 10.52
CA ALA A 52 -2.23 -6.49 10.77
C ALA A 52 -1.63 -5.82 12.00
N GLY A 53 -1.23 -6.62 12.98
CA GLY A 53 -0.50 -6.20 14.17
C GLY A 53 0.94 -6.67 14.10
N TYR A 54 1.85 -5.89 14.69
CA TYR A 54 3.28 -6.15 14.65
C TYR A 54 3.89 -6.16 16.06
N GLN A 55 5.17 -6.48 16.15
CA GLN A 55 5.97 -6.21 17.33
C GLN A 55 6.19 -4.69 17.54
N SER A 56 6.50 -4.32 18.79
CA SER A 56 6.88 -2.95 19.14
C SER A 56 8.26 -2.58 18.55
N ASP A 57 8.57 -1.30 18.42
CA ASP A 57 9.88 -0.83 17.93
C ASP A 57 11.06 -1.31 18.80
N ALA A 58 10.82 -1.50 20.11
CA ALA A 58 11.82 -2.03 21.04
C ALA A 58 12.23 -3.49 20.72
N GLN A 59 11.44 -4.21 19.93
CA GLN A 59 11.65 -5.61 19.56
C GLN A 59 11.84 -5.77 18.05
N PHE A 60 12.30 -4.73 17.36
CA PHE A 60 12.46 -4.74 15.91
C PHE A 60 13.28 -5.92 15.38
N GLY A 61 14.29 -6.39 16.13
CA GLY A 61 15.13 -7.54 15.77
C GLY A 61 14.44 -8.91 15.86
N GLN A 62 13.17 -8.97 16.24
CA GLN A 62 12.34 -10.19 16.25
C GLN A 62 11.03 -9.90 15.51
N PRO A 63 11.03 -9.82 14.16
CA PRO A 63 9.83 -9.54 13.39
C PRO A 63 8.75 -10.60 13.60
N VAL A 64 7.56 -10.16 14.01
CA VAL A 64 6.38 -11.02 14.12
C VAL A 64 5.15 -10.21 13.75
N SER A 65 4.22 -10.83 13.03
CA SER A 65 2.96 -10.20 12.68
C SER A 65 1.77 -11.13 12.87
N LEU A 66 0.65 -10.54 13.30
CA LEU A 66 -0.66 -11.17 13.43
C LEU A 66 -1.62 -10.53 12.43
N LEU A 67 -2.14 -11.32 11.50
CA LEU A 67 -3.22 -10.93 10.60
C LEU A 67 -4.56 -11.39 11.14
N ILE A 68 -5.53 -10.49 11.19
CA ILE A 68 -6.92 -10.73 11.54
C ILE A 68 -7.76 -10.37 10.30
N SER A 69 -8.39 -11.36 9.68
CA SER A 69 -9.22 -11.18 8.49
C SER A 69 -10.67 -11.49 8.78
N ARG A 70 -11.61 -10.67 8.31
CA ARG A 70 -13.05 -10.95 8.41
C ARG A 70 -13.79 -10.44 7.16
N PRO A 71 -14.57 -11.28 6.47
CA PRO A 71 -15.44 -10.83 5.38
C PRO A 71 -16.60 -9.98 5.91
N ALA A 72 -17.22 -9.21 5.03
CA ALA A 72 -18.52 -8.60 5.30
C ALA A 72 -19.64 -9.67 5.38
N GLY A 73 -20.82 -9.26 5.85
CA GLY A 73 -22.00 -10.12 6.02
C GLY A 73 -22.12 -10.73 7.42
N ALA A 74 -23.35 -11.03 7.84
CA ALA A 74 -23.67 -11.61 9.14
C ALA A 74 -22.98 -12.97 9.35
N GLY A 75 -22.58 -13.28 10.59
CA GLY A 75 -21.89 -14.55 10.90
C GLY A 75 -20.52 -14.76 10.23
N GLY A 76 -19.93 -13.75 9.56
CA GLY A 76 -18.59 -13.86 8.98
C GLY A 76 -17.54 -14.27 10.01
N ALA A 77 -16.83 -15.36 9.72
CA ALA A 77 -15.81 -15.89 10.62
C ALA A 77 -14.59 -14.98 10.66
N VAL A 78 -14.03 -14.79 11.86
CA VAL A 78 -12.73 -14.13 12.04
C VAL A 78 -11.65 -15.18 11.86
N LEU A 79 -10.74 -14.94 10.91
CA LEU A 79 -9.58 -15.79 10.66
C LEU A 79 -8.34 -15.08 11.18
N THR A 80 -7.48 -15.82 11.87
CA THR A 80 -6.19 -15.30 12.33
C THR A 80 -5.02 -16.10 11.81
N GLN A 81 -3.98 -15.39 11.37
CA GLN A 81 -2.74 -15.96 10.87
C GLN A 81 -1.56 -15.26 11.52
N LEU A 82 -0.50 -16.01 11.78
CA LEU A 82 0.78 -15.50 12.26
C LEU A 82 1.80 -15.55 11.15
N GLN A 83 2.74 -14.62 11.18
CA GLN A 83 3.94 -14.63 10.35
C GLN A 83 5.14 -14.25 11.19
N ILE A 84 6.23 -14.96 10.95
CA ILE A 84 7.58 -14.66 11.42
C ILE A 84 8.50 -14.70 10.20
N GLU A 85 9.67 -14.11 10.29
CA GLU A 85 10.61 -14.07 9.16
C GLU A 85 11.14 -15.48 8.80
N GLU A 86 11.31 -15.77 7.51
CA GLU A 86 11.52 -17.11 6.93
C GLU A 86 12.72 -17.87 7.49
N ASP A 87 13.83 -17.16 7.70
CA ASP A 87 15.07 -17.73 8.23
C ASP A 87 14.91 -18.28 9.66
N LEU A 88 13.80 -17.94 10.34
CA LEU A 88 13.52 -18.31 11.72
C LEU A 88 12.57 -19.52 11.86
N VAL A 89 12.09 -20.10 10.76
CA VAL A 89 10.93 -21.02 10.79
C VAL A 89 11.28 -22.48 10.48
N GLN A 90 12.42 -22.74 9.84
CA GLN A 90 12.75 -24.10 9.38
C GLN A 90 12.80 -25.10 10.55
N ASN A 91 11.81 -25.99 10.60
CA ASN A 91 11.68 -27.12 11.54
C ASN A 91 11.55 -26.76 13.03
N MET A 92 11.03 -25.57 13.36
CA MET A 92 10.89 -25.15 14.76
C MET A 92 9.48 -25.41 15.31
N GLU A 93 9.40 -26.07 16.47
CA GLU A 93 8.15 -26.11 17.24
C GLU A 93 7.92 -24.75 17.91
N VAL A 94 6.94 -24.01 17.41
CA VAL A 94 6.55 -22.71 17.98
C VAL A 94 5.33 -22.91 18.88
N ASN A 95 5.45 -22.51 20.14
CA ASN A 95 4.33 -22.46 21.08
C ASN A 95 3.77 -21.03 21.16
N LEU A 96 2.45 -20.90 21.07
CA LEU A 96 1.73 -19.64 21.30
C LEU A 96 1.29 -19.57 22.76
N SER A 97 1.51 -18.46 23.43
CA SER A 97 1.09 -18.25 24.82
C SER A 97 0.52 -16.87 25.08
N VAL A 98 -0.29 -16.79 26.13
CA VAL A 98 -0.77 -15.55 26.75
C VAL A 98 -0.29 -15.54 28.19
N GLY A 99 0.65 -14.65 28.51
CA GLY A 99 1.42 -14.70 29.74
C GLY A 99 2.04 -16.08 29.93
N ALA A 100 1.74 -16.73 31.07
CA ALA A 100 2.20 -18.08 31.38
C ALA A 100 1.32 -19.21 30.81
N THR A 101 0.19 -18.89 30.20
CA THR A 101 -0.76 -19.90 29.68
C THR A 101 -0.45 -20.23 28.22
N SER A 102 -0.15 -21.50 27.94
CA SER A 102 0.00 -21.98 26.55
C SER A 102 -1.36 -22.10 25.87
N LEU A 103 -1.46 -21.57 24.65
CA LEU A 103 -2.56 -21.80 23.70
C LEU A 103 -2.25 -22.95 22.72
N GLY A 104 -1.17 -23.68 22.97
CA GLY A 104 -0.71 -24.81 22.18
C GLY A 104 0.28 -24.48 21.08
N ARG A 105 0.72 -25.54 20.39
CA ARG A 105 1.66 -25.46 19.26
C ARG A 105 1.00 -24.83 18.04
N VAL A 106 1.82 -24.15 17.25
CA VAL A 106 1.48 -23.52 15.98
C VAL A 106 2.42 -24.05 14.91
N THR A 107 1.85 -24.59 13.83
CA THR A 107 2.61 -25.13 12.71
C THR A 107 2.72 -24.08 11.61
N PHE A 108 3.94 -23.67 11.31
CA PHE A 108 4.21 -22.76 10.20
C PHE A 108 4.44 -23.52 8.90
N ASP A 109 3.95 -22.94 7.81
CA ASP A 109 4.28 -23.34 6.44
C ASP A 109 5.70 -22.84 6.14
N ALA A 110 6.64 -23.78 5.93
CA ALA A 110 8.05 -23.47 5.74
C ALA A 110 8.35 -22.63 4.48
N HIS A 111 7.46 -22.60 3.49
CA HIS A 111 7.65 -21.82 2.25
C HIS A 111 6.99 -20.43 2.31
N LYS A 112 6.11 -20.21 3.29
CA LYS A 112 5.36 -18.96 3.42
C LYS A 112 5.65 -18.25 4.72
N SER A 113 6.33 -18.90 5.66
CA SER A 113 6.63 -18.39 6.99
C SER A 113 5.38 -17.96 7.76
N THR A 114 4.24 -18.59 7.43
CA THR A 114 2.93 -18.25 7.98
C THR A 114 2.27 -19.46 8.63
N ALA A 115 1.47 -19.21 9.66
CA ALA A 115 0.68 -20.23 10.33
C ALA A 115 -0.77 -19.80 10.48
N LYS A 116 -1.71 -20.70 10.20
CA LYS A 116 -3.14 -20.51 10.50
C LYS A 116 -3.40 -20.97 11.92
N LEU A 117 -4.09 -20.16 12.70
CA LEU A 117 -4.53 -20.57 14.04
C LEU A 117 -5.85 -21.35 13.96
N SER A 118 -6.02 -22.31 14.86
CA SER A 118 -7.32 -22.98 15.05
C SER A 118 -8.38 -22.00 15.56
N SER A 119 -9.66 -22.35 15.43
CA SER A 119 -10.75 -21.51 15.96
C SER A 119 -10.63 -21.26 17.48
N ALA A 120 -10.20 -22.27 18.24
CA ALA A 120 -9.98 -22.16 19.68
C ALA A 120 -8.83 -21.20 20.01
N GLN A 121 -7.68 -21.35 19.32
CA GLN A 121 -6.54 -20.43 19.46
C GLN A 121 -6.92 -19.00 19.07
N SER A 122 -7.60 -18.84 17.95
CA SER A 122 -8.06 -17.53 17.45
C SER A 122 -8.94 -16.83 18.48
N THR A 123 -9.89 -17.55 19.08
CA THR A 123 -10.81 -16.99 20.09
C THR A 123 -10.06 -16.54 21.35
N GLN A 124 -9.15 -17.38 21.87
CA GLN A 124 -8.37 -17.06 23.06
C GLN A 124 -7.39 -15.91 22.81
N LEU A 125 -6.70 -15.92 21.67
CA LEU A 125 -5.79 -14.87 21.24
C LEU A 125 -6.51 -13.52 21.08
N LEU A 126 -7.66 -13.48 20.42
CA LEU A 126 -8.43 -12.24 20.24
C LEU A 126 -8.91 -11.68 21.59
N LYS A 127 -9.33 -12.55 22.52
CA LYS A 127 -9.69 -12.13 23.87
C LYS A 127 -8.50 -11.49 24.59
N ALA A 128 -7.34 -12.15 24.56
CA ALA A 128 -6.10 -11.65 25.15
C ALA A 128 -5.68 -10.31 24.53
N LEU A 129 -5.80 -10.18 23.20
CA LEU A 129 -5.47 -8.97 22.47
C LEU A 129 -6.34 -7.78 22.91
N VAL A 130 -7.66 -8.01 23.05
CA VAL A 130 -8.60 -6.99 23.53
C VAL A 130 -8.30 -6.57 24.97
N GLY A 131 -7.92 -7.53 25.82
CA GLY A 131 -7.48 -7.32 27.20
C GLY A 131 -6.10 -6.69 27.34
N ALA A 132 -5.40 -6.42 26.22
CA ALA A 132 -4.02 -5.96 26.18
C ALA A 132 -3.04 -6.89 26.94
N GLU A 133 -3.32 -8.19 26.94
CA GLU A 133 -2.49 -9.20 27.59
C GLU A 133 -1.20 -9.49 26.80
N ASP A 134 -0.23 -10.09 27.47
CA ASP A 134 1.07 -10.40 26.90
C ASP A 134 1.01 -11.62 25.96
N ILE A 135 1.05 -11.41 24.65
CA ILE A 135 0.95 -12.46 23.62
C ILE A 135 2.34 -12.77 23.07
N ARG A 136 2.77 -14.02 23.21
CA ARG A 136 4.12 -14.45 22.79
C ARG A 136 4.10 -15.70 21.93
N LEU A 137 5.07 -15.76 21.02
CA LEU A 137 5.47 -16.97 20.33
C LEU A 137 6.83 -17.37 20.89
N THR A 138 7.02 -18.63 21.25
CA THR A 138 8.26 -19.13 21.85
C THR A 138 8.73 -20.40 21.18
N THR A 139 10.02 -20.48 20.89
CA THR A 139 10.75 -21.71 20.61
C THR A 139 11.76 -21.96 21.74
N GLN A 140 12.62 -22.98 21.60
CA GLN A 140 13.73 -23.19 22.54
C GLN A 140 14.79 -22.08 22.50
N ALA A 141 14.94 -21.41 21.35
CA ALA A 141 16.03 -20.45 21.12
C ALA A 141 15.55 -19.00 21.00
N GLN A 142 14.29 -18.78 20.65
CA GLN A 142 13.76 -17.47 20.30
C GLN A 142 12.39 -17.24 20.92
N GLN A 143 12.09 -15.97 21.11
CA GLN A 143 10.79 -15.48 21.55
C GLN A 143 10.42 -14.30 20.67
N TRP A 144 9.14 -14.18 20.35
CA TRP A 144 8.56 -13.00 19.71
C TRP A 144 7.37 -12.53 20.53
N GLN A 145 7.10 -11.23 20.52
CA GLN A 145 5.94 -10.64 21.19
C GLN A 145 5.12 -9.82 20.20
N ILE A 146 3.82 -10.10 20.14
CA ILE A 146 2.86 -9.26 19.41
C ILE A 146 2.56 -8.04 20.27
N SER A 147 2.73 -6.84 19.73
CA SER A 147 2.34 -5.62 20.43
C SER A 147 0.82 -5.54 20.53
N THR A 148 0.30 -5.23 21.72
CA THR A 148 -1.12 -4.90 21.92
C THR A 148 -1.38 -3.39 21.73
N ALA A 149 -0.32 -2.60 21.54
CA ALA A 149 -0.42 -1.15 21.42
C ALA A 149 -1.12 -0.76 20.12
N GLY A 150 -2.38 -0.35 20.25
CA GLY A 150 -3.21 0.15 19.16
C GLY A 150 -4.18 -0.87 18.55
N ALA A 151 -4.10 -2.14 18.98
CA ALA A 151 -5.00 -3.20 18.53
C ALA A 151 -6.47 -2.83 18.71
N ASN A 152 -6.86 -2.35 19.89
CA ASN A 152 -8.25 -1.98 20.19
C ASN A 152 -8.79 -0.87 19.27
N ALA A 153 -7.97 0.12 18.89
CA ALA A 153 -8.38 1.18 17.98
C ALA A 153 -8.60 0.65 16.55
N VAL A 154 -7.67 -0.18 16.06
CA VAL A 154 -7.78 -0.82 14.75
C VAL A 154 -8.97 -1.80 14.69
N LEU A 155 -9.17 -2.61 15.73
CA LEU A 155 -10.29 -3.55 15.82
C LEU A 155 -11.63 -2.83 15.94
N LEU A 156 -11.69 -1.72 16.68
CA LEU A 156 -12.87 -0.86 16.72
C LEU A 156 -13.18 -0.27 15.33
N LYS A 157 -12.16 0.23 14.62
CA LYS A 157 -12.32 0.76 13.26
C LYS A 157 -12.79 -0.32 12.28
N MET A 158 -12.28 -1.55 12.42
CA MET A 158 -12.72 -2.71 11.64
C MET A 158 -14.21 -3.04 11.92
N ASP A 159 -14.62 -3.03 13.19
CA ASP A 159 -16.02 -3.21 13.57
C ASP A 159 -16.89 -2.05 13.06
N ASP A 160 -16.41 -0.81 13.07
CA ASP A 160 -17.11 0.38 12.55
C ASP A 160 -17.37 0.29 11.04
N ILE A 161 -16.32 0.04 10.24
CA ILE A 161 -16.42 -0.09 8.77
C ILE A 161 -17.43 -1.17 8.39
N GLN A 162 -17.41 -2.31 9.11
CA GLN A 162 -18.33 -3.41 8.85
C GLN A 162 -19.69 -3.26 9.55
N LYS A 163 -19.93 -2.14 10.24
CA LYS A 163 -21.17 -1.81 10.98
C LYS A 163 -21.52 -2.85 12.06
N ARG A 164 -20.51 -3.33 12.75
CA ARG A 164 -20.55 -4.40 13.77
C ARG A 164 -20.41 -3.89 15.20
N VAL A 165 -20.13 -2.60 15.41
CA VAL A 165 -20.05 -2.04 16.76
C VAL A 165 -21.34 -2.33 17.54
N ASN A 166 -21.18 -2.85 18.76
CA ASN A 166 -22.23 -3.31 19.66
C ASN A 166 -23.05 -4.53 19.17
N THR A 167 -22.59 -5.29 18.17
CA THR A 167 -23.19 -6.59 17.82
C THR A 167 -22.50 -7.75 18.56
N PRO A 168 -23.13 -8.94 18.65
CA PRO A 168 -22.49 -10.09 19.30
C PRO A 168 -21.17 -10.54 18.65
N ASN A 169 -21.05 -10.37 17.33
CA ASN A 169 -19.86 -10.75 16.55
C ASN A 169 -18.90 -9.57 16.26
N ALA A 170 -19.02 -8.46 17.00
CA ALA A 170 -17.94 -7.48 17.06
C ALA A 170 -16.67 -8.16 17.61
N ILE A 171 -15.48 -7.75 17.18
CA ILE A 171 -14.24 -8.26 17.77
C ILE A 171 -13.96 -7.52 19.07
N TYR A 172 -14.01 -6.18 19.05
CA TYR A 172 -13.65 -5.34 20.19
C TYR A 172 -14.89 -4.95 21.00
N GLN A 173 -15.77 -4.12 20.44
CA GLN A 173 -16.92 -3.57 21.17
C GLN A 173 -18.17 -4.42 20.96
N LYS A 174 -18.21 -5.57 21.65
CA LYS A 174 -19.35 -6.50 21.62
C LYS A 174 -20.60 -5.92 22.30
N GLY A 175 -21.77 -6.35 21.84
CA GLY A 175 -23.06 -5.99 22.43
C GLY A 175 -24.19 -6.89 21.94
N ASN A 176 -25.44 -6.43 22.07
CA ASN A 176 -26.65 -7.19 21.71
C ASN A 176 -27.40 -6.61 20.50
N ARG A 177 -26.80 -5.67 19.77
CA ARG A 177 -27.41 -5.11 18.55
C ARG A 177 -27.53 -6.19 17.48
N SER A 178 -28.68 -6.22 16.81
CA SER A 178 -28.95 -7.12 15.69
C SER A 178 -27.91 -7.00 14.57
N GLU A 179 -27.52 -8.14 13.99
CA GLU A 179 -26.63 -8.20 12.83
C GLU A 179 -27.31 -7.86 11.50
N GLN A 180 -28.63 -7.60 11.48
CA GLN A 180 -29.36 -7.32 10.23
C GLN A 180 -28.82 -6.10 9.46
N ASN A 181 -28.17 -5.17 10.15
CA ASN A 181 -27.65 -3.93 9.58
C ASN A 181 -26.13 -3.92 9.39
N VAL A 182 -25.45 -5.06 9.53
CA VAL A 182 -24.02 -5.16 9.20
C VAL A 182 -23.79 -4.93 7.71
N LEU A 183 -22.59 -4.48 7.35
CA LEU A 183 -22.19 -4.32 5.96
C LEU A 183 -22.37 -5.65 5.23
N GLN A 184 -23.13 -5.63 4.13
CA GLN A 184 -23.31 -6.80 3.27
C GLN A 184 -22.12 -6.96 2.33
N PRO A 185 -21.70 -8.21 2.03
CA PRO A 185 -20.61 -8.45 1.10
C PRO A 185 -21.00 -7.97 -0.30
N LYS A 186 -20.05 -7.39 -1.01
CA LYS A 186 -20.20 -6.99 -2.41
C LYS A 186 -19.43 -7.94 -3.32
N ALA A 187 -19.99 -8.21 -4.50
CA ALA A 187 -19.28 -9.00 -5.51
C ALA A 187 -18.00 -8.29 -5.96
N ILE A 188 -16.95 -9.06 -6.22
CA ILE A 188 -15.71 -8.53 -6.80
C ILE A 188 -16.03 -8.03 -8.23
N PRO A 189 -15.75 -6.76 -8.56
CA PRO A 189 -15.89 -6.26 -9.92
C PRO A 189 -15.07 -7.07 -10.91
N LYS A 190 -15.58 -7.27 -12.13
CA LYS A 190 -14.86 -7.91 -13.22
C LYS A 190 -14.52 -6.86 -14.27
N ILE A 191 -13.25 -6.82 -14.70
CA ILE A 191 -12.78 -5.95 -15.77
C ILE A 191 -12.34 -6.84 -16.93
N GLY A 192 -13.01 -6.68 -18.07
CA GLY A 192 -12.66 -7.38 -19.30
C GLY A 192 -11.68 -6.55 -20.13
N ILE A 193 -10.47 -7.06 -20.37
CA ILE A 193 -9.57 -6.48 -21.36
C ILE A 193 -10.16 -6.75 -22.74
N THR A 194 -10.69 -5.70 -23.36
CA THR A 194 -11.46 -5.78 -24.60
C THR A 194 -10.82 -4.90 -25.67
N GLY A 195 -10.67 -5.44 -26.88
CA GLY A 195 -10.21 -4.70 -28.04
C GLY A 195 -8.72 -4.33 -27.98
N TYR A 196 -7.94 -4.99 -27.12
CA TYR A 196 -6.52 -4.77 -27.05
C TYR A 196 -5.81 -5.51 -28.18
N ARG A 197 -5.16 -4.77 -29.06
CA ARG A 197 -4.42 -5.30 -30.20
C ARG A 197 -2.95 -4.94 -30.02
N PRO A 198 -2.12 -5.83 -29.41
CA PRO A 198 -0.72 -5.54 -29.20
C PRO A 198 -0.02 -5.29 -30.55
N ALA A 199 0.82 -4.27 -30.58
CA ALA A 199 1.67 -3.96 -31.72
C ALA A 199 2.99 -3.35 -31.22
N VAL A 200 3.96 -3.24 -32.12
CA VAL A 200 5.30 -2.73 -31.80
C VAL A 200 5.18 -1.30 -31.28
N ALA A 201 5.76 -1.07 -30.09
CA ALA A 201 5.82 0.25 -29.49
C ALA A 201 6.82 1.15 -30.23
N SER A 202 6.53 2.45 -30.27
CA SER A 202 7.47 3.46 -30.77
C SER A 202 8.16 4.13 -29.59
N HIS A 203 9.46 4.41 -29.72
CA HIS A 203 10.26 5.06 -28.68
C HIS A 203 10.95 6.29 -29.27
N PHE A 204 10.73 7.44 -28.63
CA PHE A 204 11.37 8.69 -29.01
C PHE A 204 12.39 9.10 -27.95
N ALA A 205 13.56 9.57 -28.37
CA ALA A 205 14.46 10.28 -27.47
C ALA A 205 13.74 11.52 -26.91
N VAL A 206 13.95 11.80 -25.63
CA VAL A 206 13.29 12.88 -24.89
C VAL A 206 13.55 14.27 -25.47
N ASP A 207 14.68 14.47 -26.15
CA ASP A 207 15.08 15.71 -26.82
C ASP A 207 14.58 15.81 -28.28
N SER A 208 13.96 14.75 -28.80
CA SER A 208 13.47 14.73 -30.17
C SER A 208 12.33 15.74 -30.41
N LYS A 209 12.16 16.15 -31.67
CA LYS A 209 11.04 17.02 -32.08
C LYS A 209 9.68 16.42 -31.71
N ASN A 210 9.53 15.10 -31.84
CA ASN A 210 8.28 14.40 -31.53
C ASN A 210 7.99 14.43 -30.02
N ALA A 211 8.98 14.15 -29.17
CA ALA A 211 8.84 14.23 -27.72
C ALA A 211 8.47 15.65 -27.27
N HIS A 212 9.15 16.69 -27.77
CA HIS A 212 8.83 18.08 -27.43
C HIS A 212 7.41 18.50 -27.85
N GLN A 213 6.89 18.00 -28.98
CA GLN A 213 5.50 18.25 -29.38
C GLN A 213 4.50 17.56 -28.43
N LEU A 214 4.80 16.33 -28.00
CA LEU A 214 4.00 15.62 -26.99
C LEU A 214 4.02 16.35 -25.64
N PHE A 215 5.19 16.77 -25.17
CA PHE A 215 5.32 17.43 -23.87
C PHE A 215 4.45 18.69 -23.76
N LYS A 216 4.36 19.49 -24.83
CA LYS A 216 3.46 20.67 -24.86
C LYS A 216 2.00 20.29 -24.60
N LYS A 217 1.54 19.15 -25.14
CA LYS A 217 0.17 18.65 -24.94
C LYS A 217 -0.01 18.08 -23.54
N LEU A 218 0.95 17.28 -23.06
CA LEU A 218 0.89 16.64 -21.74
C LEU A 218 0.89 17.69 -20.61
N LYS A 219 1.76 18.71 -20.68
CA LYS A 219 1.78 19.82 -19.70
C LYS A 219 0.42 20.50 -19.54
N ALA A 220 -0.36 20.63 -20.61
CA ALA A 220 -1.68 21.26 -20.53
C ALA A 220 -2.72 20.47 -19.71
N LYS A 221 -2.41 19.23 -19.28
CA LYS A 221 -3.31 18.33 -18.55
C LYS A 221 -2.69 17.67 -17.31
N THR A 222 -1.43 17.98 -17.00
CA THR A 222 -0.69 17.34 -15.90
C THR A 222 -0.15 18.43 -14.98
N ASP A 223 -0.39 18.33 -13.68
CA ASP A 223 0.21 19.25 -12.71
C ASP A 223 1.74 19.08 -12.65
N GLU A 224 2.46 20.20 -12.49
CA GLU A 224 3.93 20.20 -12.45
C GLU A 224 4.47 19.36 -11.29
N GLN A 225 3.79 19.38 -10.14
CA GLN A 225 4.19 18.60 -8.96
C GLN A 225 4.07 17.09 -9.19
N ASP A 226 3.13 16.65 -10.02
CA ASP A 226 2.90 15.24 -10.30
C ASP A 226 3.90 14.69 -11.33
N CYS A 227 4.48 15.56 -12.16
CA CYS A 227 5.38 15.17 -13.24
C CYS A 227 6.47 16.24 -13.50
N PRO A 228 7.36 16.53 -12.53
CA PRO A 228 8.33 17.62 -12.63
C PRO A 228 9.29 17.47 -13.80
N ASN A 229 9.71 16.24 -14.16
CA ASN A 229 10.63 16.01 -15.28
C ASN A 229 10.04 16.51 -16.62
N LEU A 230 8.71 16.40 -16.78
CA LEU A 230 8.01 16.92 -17.95
C LEU A 230 8.22 18.43 -18.09
N TYR A 231 8.19 19.18 -16.98
CA TYR A 231 8.29 20.64 -16.93
C TYR A 231 9.73 21.14 -17.00
N GLU A 232 10.58 20.58 -16.16
CA GLU A 232 11.97 20.99 -15.95
C GLU A 232 12.95 20.38 -16.97
N ALA A 233 12.47 19.48 -17.84
CA ALA A 233 13.28 18.72 -18.80
C ALA A 233 14.44 17.94 -18.15
N ARG A 234 14.21 17.44 -16.92
CA ARG A 234 15.18 16.62 -16.17
C ARG A 234 15.09 15.15 -16.57
N PHE A 235 15.59 14.84 -17.76
CA PHE A 235 15.66 13.49 -18.29
C PHE A 235 17.12 13.03 -18.40
N PHE A 236 17.36 11.71 -18.28
CA PHE A 236 18.64 11.10 -18.64
C PHE A 236 18.70 10.77 -20.13
N GLU A 237 19.90 10.52 -20.66
CA GLU A 237 20.12 10.27 -22.09
C GLU A 237 19.39 9.01 -22.57
N GLU A 238 19.26 8.01 -21.70
CA GLU A 238 18.55 6.76 -21.94
C GLU A 238 17.02 6.89 -21.87
N ASP A 239 16.49 8.01 -21.36
CA ASP A 239 15.06 8.18 -21.20
C ASP A 239 14.34 8.23 -22.54
N ARG A 240 13.18 7.59 -22.60
CA ARG A 240 12.36 7.54 -23.80
C ARG A 240 10.93 7.97 -23.49
N VAL A 241 10.33 8.66 -24.45
CA VAL A 241 8.88 8.74 -24.57
C VAL A 241 8.43 7.52 -25.36
N SER A 242 7.68 6.63 -24.74
CA SER A 242 7.21 5.38 -25.36
C SER A 242 5.74 5.50 -25.72
N VAL A 243 5.36 5.01 -26.90
CA VAL A 243 3.98 4.99 -27.39
C VAL A 243 3.61 3.56 -27.73
N TYR A 244 2.72 2.98 -26.93
CA TYR A 244 2.23 1.61 -27.08
C TYR A 244 0.84 1.63 -27.72
N PRO A 245 0.64 0.98 -28.88
CA PRO A 245 -0.69 0.82 -29.45
C PRO A 245 -1.61 0.02 -28.53
N LEU A 246 -2.82 0.54 -28.29
CA LEU A 246 -3.88 -0.19 -27.57
C LEU A 246 -4.82 -0.85 -28.58
N ASN A 247 -5.24 -0.11 -29.60
CA ASN A 247 -6.13 -0.57 -30.67
C ASN A 247 -5.89 0.24 -31.96
N ALA A 248 -6.86 0.25 -32.89
CA ALA A 248 -6.67 0.93 -34.17
C ALA A 248 -6.71 2.47 -34.04
N GLU A 249 -7.31 2.97 -32.97
CA GLU A 249 -7.64 4.38 -32.73
C GLU A 249 -6.87 5.01 -31.58
N GLN A 250 -6.38 4.21 -30.62
CA GLN A 250 -5.85 4.66 -29.34
C GLN A 250 -4.47 4.07 -29.04
N VAL A 251 -3.69 4.86 -28.31
CA VAL A 251 -2.36 4.50 -27.79
C VAL A 251 -2.26 4.88 -26.32
N VAL A 252 -1.37 4.22 -25.59
CA VAL A 252 -0.88 4.70 -24.29
C VAL A 252 0.52 5.29 -24.44
N VAL A 253 0.69 6.51 -23.99
CA VAL A 253 1.97 7.24 -23.97
C VAL A 253 2.56 7.15 -22.57
N GLN A 254 3.83 6.74 -22.50
CA GLN A 254 4.63 6.64 -21.28
C GLN A 254 5.73 7.71 -21.26
N VAL A 255 5.88 8.43 -20.15
CA VAL A 255 6.97 9.41 -19.94
C VAL A 255 7.52 9.30 -18.52
N PRO A 256 8.84 9.29 -18.30
CA PRO A 256 9.40 9.42 -16.95
C PRO A 256 9.01 10.76 -16.31
N CYS A 257 8.25 10.71 -15.21
CA CYS A 257 7.71 11.90 -14.55
C CYS A 257 8.59 12.40 -13.41
N TRP A 258 9.14 11.49 -12.62
CA TRP A 258 10.01 11.81 -11.48
C TRP A 258 10.85 10.60 -11.08
N ARG A 259 11.97 10.86 -10.40
CA ARG A 259 12.82 9.85 -9.77
C ARG A 259 13.19 10.28 -8.37
N GLY A 260 13.12 9.33 -7.44
CA GLY A 260 13.59 9.45 -6.07
C GLY A 260 14.72 8.46 -5.79
N ALA A 261 15.19 8.41 -4.54
CA ALA A 261 16.34 7.59 -4.16
C ALA A 261 16.18 6.08 -4.46
N TYR A 262 14.94 5.56 -4.42
CA TYR A 262 14.64 4.13 -4.61
C TYR A 262 13.31 3.89 -5.35
N ASN A 263 12.71 4.96 -5.88
CA ASN A 263 11.44 4.95 -6.58
C ASN A 263 11.55 5.74 -7.88
N GLU A 264 10.71 5.39 -8.85
CA GLU A 264 10.51 6.12 -10.09
C GLU A 264 9.01 6.19 -10.37
N GLY A 265 8.56 7.30 -10.95
CA GLY A 265 7.21 7.46 -11.47
C GLY A 265 7.22 7.63 -12.98
N LEU A 266 6.59 6.70 -13.67
CA LEU A 266 6.24 6.79 -15.08
C LEU A 266 4.82 7.32 -15.20
N GLY A 267 4.66 8.40 -15.98
CA GLY A 267 3.36 8.89 -16.39
C GLY A 267 2.80 8.13 -17.56
N TYR A 268 1.50 7.85 -17.50
CA TYR A 268 0.74 7.14 -18.53
C TYR A 268 -0.50 7.94 -18.96
N TRP A 269 -0.62 8.20 -20.26
CA TRP A 269 -1.77 8.89 -20.85
C TRP A 269 -2.34 8.10 -22.01
N VAL A 270 -3.66 7.98 -22.08
CA VAL A 270 -4.37 7.48 -23.26
C VAL A 270 -4.53 8.63 -24.23
N MET A 271 -4.12 8.43 -25.48
CA MET A 271 -4.26 9.39 -26.57
C MET A 271 -4.88 8.73 -27.79
N ASP A 272 -5.41 9.54 -28.71
CA ASP A 272 -5.67 9.07 -30.07
C ASP A 272 -4.36 8.70 -30.79
N LYS A 273 -4.43 7.82 -31.79
CA LYS A 273 -3.29 7.32 -32.54
C LYS A 273 -2.48 8.40 -33.26
N ALA A 274 -3.11 9.53 -33.61
CA ALA A 274 -2.41 10.67 -34.21
C ALA A 274 -1.72 11.59 -33.17
N LEU A 275 -1.77 11.21 -31.88
CA LEU A 275 -1.15 11.91 -30.76
C LEU A 275 -1.62 13.36 -30.62
N GLN A 276 -2.87 13.65 -30.95
CA GLN A 276 -3.40 15.01 -30.96
C GLN A 276 -4.20 15.37 -29.71
N LYS A 277 -4.95 14.41 -29.16
CA LYS A 277 -5.92 14.54 -28.08
C LYS A 277 -5.61 13.54 -26.96
N ILE A 278 -5.40 14.08 -25.76
CA ILE A 278 -5.36 13.29 -24.52
C ILE A 278 -6.79 12.94 -24.15
N GLN A 279 -7.04 11.65 -23.94
CA GLN A 279 -8.33 11.10 -23.55
C GLN A 279 -8.39 10.79 -22.05
N GLN A 280 -7.25 10.39 -21.47
CA GLN A 280 -7.12 10.08 -20.06
C GLN A 280 -5.67 10.30 -19.59
N GLN A 281 -5.46 10.90 -18.43
CA GLN A 281 -4.25 10.71 -17.63
C GLN A 281 -4.54 9.59 -16.63
N VAL A 282 -3.79 8.48 -16.70
CA VAL A 282 -4.05 7.30 -15.87
C VAL A 282 -3.36 7.46 -14.51
N THR A 283 -2.06 7.72 -14.53
CA THR A 283 -1.22 7.89 -13.34
C THR A 283 0.08 8.60 -13.74
N THR A 284 0.76 9.24 -12.79
CA THR A 284 2.14 9.75 -12.92
C THR A 284 3.17 8.94 -12.12
N SER A 285 2.71 7.89 -11.43
CA SER A 285 3.51 7.08 -10.52
C SER A 285 3.55 5.61 -10.94
N GLY A 286 3.36 5.31 -12.22
CA GLY A 286 3.47 3.95 -12.73
C GLY A 286 4.91 3.44 -12.75
N SER A 287 5.07 2.12 -12.81
CA SER A 287 6.36 1.42 -12.83
C SER A 287 6.52 0.60 -14.11
N SER A 288 5.42 0.09 -14.67
CA SER A 288 5.46 -0.65 -15.93
C SER A 288 4.09 -0.70 -16.63
N PHE A 289 4.13 -1.03 -17.91
CA PHE A 289 2.98 -1.36 -18.74
C PHE A 289 3.19 -2.71 -19.41
N SER A 290 2.20 -3.60 -19.32
CA SER A 290 2.22 -4.92 -19.98
C SER A 290 0.81 -5.39 -20.26
N GLU A 291 0.56 -5.93 -21.46
CA GLU A 291 -0.71 -6.57 -21.83
C GLU A 291 -1.97 -5.75 -21.45
N ALA A 292 -1.99 -4.47 -21.84
CA ALA A 292 -3.08 -3.53 -21.55
C ALA A 292 -3.33 -3.29 -20.04
N GLN A 293 -2.30 -3.45 -19.22
CA GLN A 293 -2.32 -3.15 -17.80
C GLN A 293 -1.15 -2.24 -17.43
N ILE A 294 -1.40 -1.33 -16.48
CA ILE A 294 -0.39 -0.45 -15.89
C ILE A 294 -0.21 -0.87 -14.43
N PHE A 295 1.03 -1.01 -14.01
CA PHE A 295 1.41 -1.38 -12.65
C PHE A 295 2.18 -0.24 -12.00
N SER A 296 1.98 -0.04 -10.72
CA SER A 296 2.68 0.94 -9.88
C SER A 296 3.10 0.26 -8.59
N GLU A 297 4.39 0.35 -8.26
CA GLU A 297 4.93 -0.07 -6.97
C GLU A 297 5.83 1.04 -6.42
N GLN A 298 5.41 1.63 -5.30
CA GLN A 298 6.12 2.76 -4.68
C GLN A 298 6.44 2.44 -3.23
N LYS A 299 7.73 2.40 -2.90
CA LYS A 299 8.20 2.09 -1.55
C LYS A 299 8.09 3.30 -0.63
N GLY A 300 7.86 3.06 0.65
CA GLY A 300 7.72 4.12 1.66
C GLY A 300 9.04 4.79 2.02
N ARG A 301 9.97 4.04 2.64
CA ARG A 301 11.17 4.58 3.30
C ARG A 301 12.49 4.00 2.77
N GLY A 302 12.46 2.98 1.92
CA GLY A 302 13.68 2.35 1.39
C GLY A 302 13.43 1.20 0.41
N ILE A 303 14.52 0.64 -0.15
CA ILE A 303 14.47 -0.39 -1.22
C ILE A 303 13.71 -1.66 -0.81
N ALA A 304 13.89 -2.11 0.43
CA ALA A 304 13.24 -3.30 0.98
C ALA A 304 11.98 -2.96 1.80
N ASP A 305 11.57 -1.70 1.82
CA ASP A 305 10.43 -1.26 2.61
C ASP A 305 9.11 -1.68 1.95
N CYS A 306 8.06 -1.77 2.74
CA CYS A 306 6.71 -1.86 2.21
C CYS A 306 6.27 -0.53 1.59
N GLY A 307 5.09 -0.53 0.97
CA GLY A 307 4.64 0.64 0.24
C GLY A 307 3.27 0.45 -0.39
N ILE A 308 3.04 1.22 -1.44
CA ILE A 308 1.78 1.29 -2.14
C ILE A 308 1.90 0.58 -3.47
N ARG A 309 0.91 -0.27 -3.77
CA ARG A 309 0.73 -0.91 -5.06
C ARG A 309 -0.59 -0.49 -5.67
N SER A 310 -0.57 -0.18 -6.95
CA SER A 310 -1.78 0.16 -7.71
C SER A 310 -1.68 -0.42 -9.10
N GLU A 311 -2.79 -0.93 -9.60
CA GLU A 311 -2.87 -1.50 -10.94
C GLU A 311 -4.11 -0.98 -11.64
N TRP A 312 -3.99 -0.82 -12.95
CA TRP A 312 -5.09 -0.43 -13.81
C TRP A 312 -5.16 -1.35 -15.02
N ALA A 313 -6.37 -1.74 -15.42
CA ALA A 313 -6.62 -2.55 -16.60
C ALA A 313 -7.45 -1.78 -17.62
N TRP A 314 -7.08 -1.92 -18.90
CA TRP A 314 -7.85 -1.39 -20.02
C TRP A 314 -9.19 -2.13 -20.15
N ASN A 315 -10.31 -1.41 -20.19
CA ASN A 315 -11.65 -2.00 -20.32
C ASN A 315 -12.26 -1.89 -21.73
N GLY A 316 -11.47 -1.51 -22.74
CA GLY A 316 -11.95 -1.18 -24.09
C GLY A 316 -12.18 0.32 -24.33
N GLN A 317 -12.22 1.14 -23.28
CA GLN A 317 -12.45 2.59 -23.39
C GLN A 317 -11.45 3.43 -22.57
N ALA A 318 -11.10 2.96 -21.37
CA ALA A 318 -10.21 3.64 -20.43
C ALA A 318 -9.45 2.61 -19.57
N PHE A 319 -8.36 3.05 -18.95
CA PHE A 319 -7.76 2.31 -17.85
C PHE A 319 -8.57 2.56 -16.57
N VAL A 320 -8.99 1.50 -15.91
CA VAL A 320 -9.73 1.58 -14.63
C VAL A 320 -8.94 0.85 -13.55
N LEU A 321 -9.01 1.35 -12.31
CA LEU A 321 -8.33 0.73 -11.18
C LEU A 321 -8.78 -0.73 -11.04
N SER A 322 -7.83 -1.66 -11.09
CA SER A 322 -8.06 -3.10 -10.92
C SER A 322 -7.59 -3.58 -9.55
N TYR A 323 -6.61 -2.90 -8.97
CA TYR A 323 -6.04 -3.29 -7.69
C TYR A 323 -5.45 -2.09 -6.96
N GLN A 324 -5.62 -2.05 -5.64
CA GLN A 324 -4.89 -1.14 -4.77
C GLN A 324 -4.61 -1.81 -3.43
N ALA A 325 -3.35 -1.71 -2.97
CA ALA A 325 -2.93 -2.16 -1.66
C ALA A 325 -1.88 -1.23 -1.07
N GLN A 326 -1.85 -1.15 0.25
CA GLN A 326 -0.81 -0.43 0.95
C GLN A 326 -0.48 -1.09 2.29
N SER A 327 0.80 -1.10 2.63
CA SER A 327 1.31 -1.36 3.97
C SER A 327 2.33 -0.27 4.26
N GLN A 328 2.33 0.27 5.47
CA GLN A 328 3.25 1.35 5.86
C GLN A 328 4.09 0.98 7.08
N GLN A 329 3.67 -0.02 7.84
CA GLN A 329 4.38 -0.43 9.05
C GLN A 329 5.68 -1.15 8.71
N CYS A 330 5.57 -2.19 7.88
CA CYS A 330 6.62 -3.15 7.47
C CYS A 330 7.32 -3.88 8.62
N LYS A 331 7.81 -3.18 9.66
CA LYS A 331 8.28 -3.71 10.95
C LYS A 331 9.22 -4.92 10.77
N GLY A 332 10.23 -4.76 9.92
CA GLY A 332 11.24 -5.79 9.65
C GLY A 332 10.86 -6.80 8.55
N PHE A 333 9.62 -6.81 8.07
CA PHE A 333 9.20 -7.63 6.95
C PHE A 333 9.48 -6.93 5.62
N ALA A 334 10.42 -7.45 4.84
CA ALA A 334 10.73 -6.92 3.50
C ALA A 334 9.50 -6.99 2.59
N GLY A 335 9.09 -5.85 2.01
CA GLY A 335 7.87 -5.74 1.21
C GLY A 335 6.56 -5.80 2.01
N GLY A 336 6.63 -5.92 3.33
CA GLY A 336 5.50 -6.03 4.25
C GLY A 336 5.13 -7.48 4.58
N ALA A 337 4.62 -7.70 5.80
CA ALA A 337 4.18 -9.02 6.25
C ALA A 337 3.02 -9.56 5.39
N TRP A 338 1.99 -8.74 5.21
CA TRP A 338 0.73 -9.17 4.62
C TRP A 338 0.36 -8.34 3.41
N ASN A 339 -0.43 -8.96 2.53
CA ASN A 339 -1.10 -8.22 1.49
C ASN A 339 -2.37 -7.53 2.03
N LEU A 340 -2.38 -6.20 1.97
CA LEU A 340 -3.42 -5.35 2.57
C LEU A 340 -4.13 -4.52 1.49
N PRO A 341 -4.99 -5.15 0.66
CA PRO A 341 -5.73 -4.45 -0.38
C PRO A 341 -6.84 -3.57 0.20
N THR A 342 -7.00 -2.40 -0.42
CA THR A 342 -8.13 -1.48 -0.25
C THR A 342 -9.08 -1.54 -1.45
N TYR A 343 -8.64 -2.13 -2.57
CA TYR A 343 -9.47 -2.34 -3.75
C TYR A 343 -9.02 -3.60 -4.50
N VAL A 344 -9.98 -4.41 -4.94
CA VAL A 344 -9.75 -5.59 -5.77
C VAL A 344 -10.77 -5.67 -6.91
N ALA A 345 -10.30 -6.15 -8.06
CA ALA A 345 -11.11 -6.56 -9.19
C ALA A 345 -10.50 -7.80 -9.85
N ILE A 346 -11.33 -8.58 -10.53
CA ILE A 346 -10.87 -9.70 -11.36
C ILE A 346 -10.65 -9.17 -12.77
N VAL A 347 -9.40 -9.20 -13.24
CA VAL A 347 -9.06 -8.87 -14.61
C VAL A 347 -9.04 -10.15 -15.45
N ALA A 348 -9.71 -10.13 -16.59
CA ALA A 348 -9.69 -11.24 -17.54
C ALA A 348 -9.58 -10.69 -18.97
N ARG A 349 -8.86 -11.39 -19.84
CA ARG A 349 -8.97 -11.14 -21.29
C ARG A 349 -10.32 -11.63 -21.78
N THR A 350 -11.01 -10.78 -22.54
CA THR A 350 -12.35 -11.07 -23.07
C THR A 350 -12.38 -11.10 -24.59
N ASP A 351 -11.21 -11.00 -25.24
CA ASP A 351 -11.01 -11.09 -26.68
C ASP A 351 -10.24 -12.33 -27.13
#